data_AF-A0A3C1BX30-F1
#
_entry.id   AF-A0A3C1BX30-F1
#
_cell.length_a   1.000
_cell.length_b   1.000
_cell.length_c   1.000
_cell.angle_alpha   90.00
_cell.angle_beta   90.00
_cell.angle_gamma   90.00
#
_symmetry.space_group_name_H-M   'P 1'
#
loop_
_entity.id
_entity.type
_entity.pdbx_description
1 polymer ?
#
loop_
_entity_poly.entity_id
_entity_poly.type
_entity_poly.pdbx_seq_one_letter_code
_entity_poly.pdbx_strand_id
1 'polypeptide(L)' 'MFRRLVLVIAAACFILPSAAFASGFAINEQGAKALGMGGAFAAQADDPTAVYYNPAGITQLEGTQVSLGFSL' A
#
# COMPACT_ATOMS: atom_id res chain seq x y z
N MET A 1 43.56 -7.11 2.68
CA MET A 1 42.25 -7.65 2.23
C MET A 1 41.07 -7.02 2.98
N PHE A 2 41.05 -7.03 4.32
CA PHE A 2 39.93 -6.52 5.14
C PHE A 2 39.46 -5.10 4.79
N ARG A 3 40.37 -4.15 4.59
CA ARG A 3 40.03 -2.75 4.24
C ARG A 3 39.29 -2.59 2.91
N ARG A 4 39.56 -3.46 1.92
CA ARG A 4 38.86 -3.45 0.63
C ARG A 4 37.44 -4.04 0.77
N LEU A 5 37.29 -5.10 1.55
CA LEU A 5 35.99 -5.70 1.85
C LEU A 5 35.06 -4.71 2.54
N VAL A 6 35.58 -3.97 3.53
CA VAL A 6 34.81 -2.90 4.22
C VAL A 6 34.33 -1.82 3.24
N LEU A 7 35.18 -1.38 2.31
CA LEU A 7 34.79 -0.38 1.32
C LEU A 7 33.72 -0.89 0.34
N VAL A 8 33.82 -2.15 -0.08
CA VAL A 8 32.81 -2.77 -0.95
C VAL A 8 31.47 -2.88 -0.23
N ILE A 9 31.46 -3.31 1.03
CA ILE A 9 30.23 -3.40 1.84
C ILE A 9 29.62 -2.01 2.03
N ALA A 10 30.44 -1.01 2.37
CA ALA A 10 29.97 0.36 2.53
C ALA A 10 29.34 0.90 1.24
N ALA A 11 29.98 0.70 0.08
CA ALA A 11 29.43 1.10 -1.21
C ALA A 11 28.11 0.38 -1.54
N ALA A 12 28.02 -0.92 -1.25
CA ALA A 12 26.79 -1.70 -1.45
C ALA A 12 25.64 -1.16 -0.58
N CYS A 13 25.89 -0.78 0.68
CA CYS A 13 24.88 -0.21 1.57
C CYS A 13 24.28 1.11 1.05
N PHE A 14 25.02 1.91 0.28
CA PHE A 14 24.50 3.15 -0.31
C PHE A 14 23.75 2.94 -1.63
N ILE A 15 24.08 1.90 -2.39
CA ILE A 15 23.50 1.64 -3.71
C ILE A 15 22.23 0.78 -3.59
N LEU A 16 22.20 -0.22 -2.72
CA LEU A 16 21.06 -1.14 -2.62
C LEU A 16 19.70 -0.45 -2.35
N PRO A 17 19.60 0.60 -1.51
CA PRO A 17 18.33 1.28 -1.29
C PRO A 17 17.73 1.94 -2.54
N SER A 18 18.54 2.31 -3.54
CA SER A 18 18.02 2.94 -4.76
C SER A 18 17.22 1.99 -5.65
N ALA A 19 17.27 0.68 -5.38
CA ALA A 19 16.47 -0.34 -6.05
C ALA A 19 15.13 -0.62 -5.34
N ALA A 20 14.82 0.06 -4.24
CA ALA A 20 13.55 -0.12 -3.52
C ALA A 20 12.39 0.59 -4.24
N PHE A 21 11.32 -0.14 -4.55
CA PHE A 21 10.06 0.41 -5.06
C PHE A 21 9.12 0.76 -3.90
N ALA A 22 9.54 1.73 -3.07
CA ALA A 22 8.72 2.20 -1.96
C ALA A 22 7.54 3.07 -2.45
N SER A 23 6.51 3.17 -1.62
CA SER A 23 5.28 3.91 -1.90
C SER A 23 5.46 5.45 -1.94
N GLY A 24 6.62 5.98 -1.54
CA GLY A 24 6.90 7.41 -1.52
C GLY A 24 5.87 8.18 -0.68
N PHE A 25 5.18 9.12 -1.30
CA PHE A 25 4.10 9.92 -0.69
C PHE A 25 2.69 9.37 -0.94
N ALA A 26 2.55 8.13 -1.42
CA ALA A 26 1.22 7.57 -1.62
C ALA A 26 0.56 7.22 -0.28
N ILE A 27 -0.56 7.87 0.00
CA ILE A 27 -1.37 7.70 1.22
C ILE A 27 -2.62 6.92 0.85
N ASN A 28 -2.60 5.61 1.10
CA ASN A 28 -3.69 4.68 0.80
C ASN A 28 -4.46 4.31 2.08
N GLU A 29 -5.16 5.29 2.63
CA GLU A 29 -5.86 5.17 3.92
C GLU A 29 -7.38 5.28 3.77
N GLN A 30 -7.87 5.27 2.54
CA GLN A 30 -9.29 5.22 2.25
C GLN A 30 -9.80 3.86 2.70
N GLY A 31 -10.66 3.81 3.72
CA GLY A 31 -11.24 2.56 4.21
C GLY A 31 -10.41 1.81 5.25
N ALA A 32 -10.98 1.70 6.46
CA ALA A 32 -10.35 1.00 7.58
C ALA A 32 -10.13 -0.50 7.31
N LYS A 33 -11.07 -1.16 6.61
CA LYS A 33 -10.97 -2.58 6.24
C LYS A 33 -9.80 -2.83 5.30
N ALA A 34 -9.69 -2.04 4.23
CA ALA A 34 -8.61 -2.16 3.26
C ALA A 34 -7.24 -1.87 3.88
N LEU A 35 -7.16 -0.87 4.75
CA LEU A 35 -5.95 -0.57 5.53
C LEU A 35 -5.57 -1.73 6.46
N GLY A 36 -6.55 -2.32 7.15
CA GLY A 36 -6.35 -3.52 7.99
C GLY A 36 -5.85 -4.74 7.21
N MET A 37 -6.08 -4.79 5.89
CA MET A 37 -5.55 -5.80 4.97
C MET A 37 -4.20 -5.42 4.34
N GLY A 38 -3.57 -4.32 4.77
CA GLY A 38 -2.33 -3.82 4.18
C GLY A 38 -2.47 -3.41 2.71
N GLY A 39 -3.66 -2.97 2.30
CA GLY A 39 -3.97 -2.61 0.91
C GLY A 39 -4.38 -3.79 0.02
N ALA A 40 -4.37 -5.03 0.53
CA ALA A 40 -4.77 -6.23 -0.21
C ALA A 40 -6.30 -6.38 -0.36
N PHE A 41 -6.99 -5.33 -0.83
CA PHE A 41 -8.45 -5.27 -0.85
C PHE A 41 -9.09 -5.37 -2.25
N ALA A 42 -8.31 -5.19 -3.32
CA ALA A 42 -8.83 -5.05 -4.68
C ALA A 42 -9.76 -6.18 -5.16
N ALA A 43 -9.49 -7.43 -4.74
CA ALA A 43 -10.34 -8.58 -5.10
C ALA A 43 -11.57 -8.74 -4.20
N GLN A 44 -11.51 -8.22 -2.97
CA GLN A 44 -12.62 -8.30 -2.02
C GLN A 44 -13.62 -7.17 -2.26
N ALA A 45 -13.15 -5.90 -2.24
CA ALA A 45 -13.89 -4.69 -2.65
C ALA A 45 -15.41 -4.71 -2.38
N ASP A 46 -15.80 -5.10 -1.17
CA ASP A 46 -17.17 -5.47 -0.75
C ASP A 46 -17.75 -4.48 0.28
N ASP A 47 -17.22 -3.26 0.33
CA ASP A 47 -17.77 -2.15 1.11
C ASP A 47 -17.75 -0.85 0.28
N PRO A 48 -18.34 0.27 0.74
CA PRO A 48 -18.40 1.51 -0.03
C PRO A 48 -17.05 2.07 -0.49
N THR A 49 -15.93 1.67 0.14
CA THR A 49 -14.58 2.09 -0.25
C THR A 49 -14.12 1.40 -1.55
N ALA A 50 -14.89 0.43 -2.07
CA ALA A 50 -14.71 -0.16 -3.40
C ALA A 50 -14.58 0.89 -4.51
N VAL A 51 -15.23 2.06 -4.38
CA VAL A 51 -15.08 3.18 -5.32
C VAL A 51 -13.63 3.64 -5.50
N TYR A 52 -12.78 3.46 -4.48
CA TYR A 52 -11.36 3.80 -4.50
C TYR A 52 -10.50 2.62 -4.98
N TYR A 53 -10.73 1.40 -4.47
CA TYR A 53 -9.86 0.24 -4.73
C TYR A 53 -10.20 -0.54 -5.99
N ASN A 54 -11.48 -0.79 -6.25
CA ASN A 54 -11.96 -1.54 -7.41
C ASN A 54 -13.45 -1.26 -7.64
N PRO A 55 -13.82 -0.31 -8.51
CA PRO A 55 -15.21 0.03 -8.79
C PRO A 55 -16.07 -1.14 -9.29
N ALA A 56 -15.47 -2.20 -9.84
CA ALA A 56 -16.23 -3.39 -10.25
C ALA A 56 -16.88 -4.11 -9.04
N GLY A 57 -16.29 -3.99 -7.84
CA GLY A 57 -16.84 -4.55 -6.59
C GLY A 57 -18.20 -3.97 -6.18
N ILE A 58 -18.55 -2.77 -6.68
CA ILE A 58 -19.86 -2.14 -6.43
C ILE A 58 -21.02 -3.03 -6.86
N THR A 59 -20.82 -3.87 -7.89
CA THR A 59 -21.83 -4.82 -8.38
C THR A 59 -22.23 -5.90 -7.36
N GLN A 60 -21.44 -6.08 -6.30
CA GLN A 60 -21.67 -7.04 -5.22
C GLN A 60 -22.31 -6.39 -3.99
N LEU A 61 -22.41 -5.05 -3.96
CA LEU A 61 -22.98 -4.32 -2.83
C LEU A 61 -24.50 -4.31 -2.89
N GLU A 62 -25.13 -4.61 -1.77
CA GLU A 62 -26.58 -4.56 -1.65
C GLU A 62 -27.06 -3.15 -1.26
N GLY A 63 -28.12 -2.69 -1.93
CA GLY A 63 -28.83 -1.47 -1.59
C GLY A 63 -27.99 -0.19 -1.69
N THR A 64 -28.30 0.78 -0.83
CA THR A 64 -27.53 2.02 -0.71
C THR A 64 -26.70 1.96 0.57
N GLN A 65 -25.39 2.15 0.44
CA GLN A 65 -24.45 2.10 1.55
C GLN A 65 -23.65 3.41 1.63
N VAL A 66 -23.35 3.83 2.86
CA VAL A 66 -22.58 5.05 3.15
C VAL A 66 -21.50 4.71 4.16
N SER A 67 -20.28 5.17 3.92
CA SER A 67 -19.14 5.02 4.83
C SER A 67 -18.50 6.37 5.09
N LEU A 68 -18.11 6.62 6.34
CA LEU A 68 -17.42 7.82 6.80
C LEU A 68 -16.21 7.40 7.63
N GLY A 69 -15.10 8.09 7.46
CA GLY A 69 -13.86 7.81 8.18
C GLY A 69 -12.92 9.01 8.15
N PHE A 70 -11.89 8.97 8.99
CA PHE A 70 -10.81 9.95 9.02
C PHE A 70 -9.48 9.21 9.19
N SER A 71 -8.42 9.85 8.73
CA SER A 71 -7.04 9.42 8.97
C SER A 71 -6.19 10.65 9.33
N LEU A 72 -5.09 10.44 10.07
CA LEU A 72 -4.28 11.48 10.72
C LEU A 72 -2.99 11.79 9.95
#